data_AF-A0A2V5QFN1-F1
#
_entry.id   AF-A0A2V5QFN1-F1
#
_cell.length_a   1.000
_cell.length_b   1.000
_cell.length_c   1.000
_cell.angle_alpha   90.00
_cell.angle_beta   90.00
_cell.angle_gamma   90.00
#
_symmetry.space_group_name_H-M   'P 1'
#
loop_
_entity.id
_entity.type
_entity.pdbx_description
1 polymer ?
#
loop_
_entity_poly.entity_id
_entity_poly.type
_entity_poly.pdbx_seq_one_letter_code
_entity_poly.pdbx_strand_id
1 'polypeptide(L)'
;MRRAFFVVLLLSFMAGERRIAWPASFDFTTIDVPNSVTTNALGINNQGQIVSNYSDVSGRPLGFLLSGGTFTTIDVPNSDGTDAIGINNKDQIVGTFGDPMFHGFLLSGGTFTTIDIPDGFGTVVEEINDRGQIVGSFTDANFEEHGLLLSEGTFTTFDFPNSTRTSSGGINNQGQIVGTYVDASGGEHGFLLSRGTFTTIDFPNSVTTNAFGINNRGQIVGLYVDASGATHGFVAEPAHP
;
A
#
# COMPACT_ATOMS: atom_id res chain seq x y z
N MET A 1 60.21 29.40 33.94
CA MET A 1 59.11 28.42 33.97
C MET A 1 58.07 28.83 32.94
N ARG A 2 58.01 28.13 31.80
CA ARG A 2 57.05 28.39 30.72
C ARG A 2 55.76 27.60 31.00
N ARG A 3 54.59 28.24 30.95
CA ARG A 3 53.29 27.57 30.91
C ARG A 3 52.83 27.53 29.46
N ALA A 4 52.59 26.33 28.94
CA ALA A 4 51.97 26.10 27.64
C ALA A 4 50.45 26.08 27.82
N PHE A 5 49.73 26.89 27.04
CA PHE A 5 48.28 26.79 26.89
C PHE A 5 47.98 25.92 25.65
N PHE A 6 47.28 24.81 25.86
CA PHE A 6 46.64 24.04 24.79
C PHE A 6 45.32 24.72 24.43
N VAL A 7 45.17 25.17 23.19
CA VAL A 7 43.86 25.52 22.61
C VAL A 7 43.35 24.28 21.89
N VAL A 8 42.31 23.67 22.44
CA VAL A 8 41.54 22.61 21.76
C VAL A 8 40.61 23.30 20.77
N LEU A 9 40.86 23.13 19.48
CA LEU A 9 39.94 23.54 18.43
C LEU A 9 38.85 22.47 18.32
N LEU A 10 37.65 22.74 18.86
CA LEU A 10 36.47 21.93 18.59
C LEU A 10 35.94 22.30 17.19
N LEU A 11 36.22 21.45 16.21
CA LEU A 11 35.54 21.45 14.92
C LEU A 11 34.16 20.82 15.10
N SER A 12 33.13 21.64 15.24
CA SER A 12 31.74 21.19 15.14
C SER A 12 31.41 20.90 13.67
N PHE A 13 31.37 19.62 13.29
CA PHE A 13 30.70 19.19 12.07
C PHE A 13 29.19 19.31 12.30
N MET A 14 28.58 20.41 11.84
CA MET A 14 27.13 20.40 11.61
C MET A 14 26.89 19.61 10.33
N ALA A 15 26.43 18.37 10.48
CA ALA A 15 25.87 17.59 9.39
C ALA A 15 24.62 18.34 8.91
N GLY A 16 24.76 19.11 7.83
CA GLY A 16 23.62 19.68 7.13
C GLY A 16 22.80 18.53 6.57
N GLU A 17 21.63 18.28 7.15
CA GLU A 17 20.64 17.39 6.58
C GLU A 17 20.33 17.86 5.16
N ARG A 18 20.64 17.03 4.16
CA ARG A 18 20.13 17.25 2.81
C ARG A 18 18.62 17.03 2.86
N ARG A 19 17.87 18.08 3.14
CA ARG A 19 16.44 18.11 2.84
C ARG A 19 16.33 17.99 1.33
N ILE A 20 15.69 16.92 0.87
CA ILE A 20 15.24 16.82 -0.52
C ILE A 20 14.28 18.00 -0.70
N ALA A 21 14.73 19.02 -1.43
CA ALA A 21 13.84 20.10 -1.82
C ALA A 21 12.83 19.51 -2.79
N TRP A 22 11.58 19.43 -2.36
CA TRP A 22 10.47 19.10 -3.25
C TRP A 22 10.45 20.11 -4.39
N PRO A 23 10.12 19.69 -5.62
CA PRO A 23 10.07 20.61 -6.73
C PRO A 23 9.02 21.70 -6.44
N ALA A 24 9.34 22.95 -6.78
CA ALA A 24 8.44 24.08 -6.57
C ALA A 24 7.19 24.04 -7.49
N SER A 25 7.21 23.16 -8.49
CA SER A 25 6.12 22.93 -9.44
C SER A 25 6.15 21.49 -9.94
N PHE A 26 4.99 20.96 -10.32
CA PHE A 26 4.85 19.65 -10.94
C PHE A 26 4.34 19.82 -12.37
N ASP A 27 4.88 19.04 -13.29
CA ASP A 27 4.31 18.87 -14.62
C ASP A 27 3.29 17.72 -14.55
N PHE A 28 2.06 18.00 -14.98
CA PHE A 28 0.98 17.01 -14.96
C PHE A 28 0.83 16.37 -16.34
N THR A 29 0.73 15.06 -16.38
CA THR A 29 0.44 14.28 -17.60
C THR A 29 -0.86 13.52 -17.38
N THR A 30 -1.81 13.70 -18.30
CA THR A 30 -3.06 12.94 -18.30
C THR A 30 -2.78 11.48 -18.68
N ILE A 31 -3.38 10.54 -17.95
CA ILE A 31 -3.36 9.10 -18.23
C ILE A 31 -4.77 8.71 -18.65
N ASP A 32 -5.01 8.64 -19.96
CA ASP A 32 -6.28 8.20 -20.53
C ASP A 32 -6.05 6.93 -21.34
N VAL A 33 -6.59 5.80 -20.87
CA VAL A 33 -6.54 4.56 -21.65
C VAL A 33 -7.41 4.74 -22.90
N PRO A 34 -6.89 4.43 -24.12
CA PRO A 34 -7.66 4.59 -25.35
C PRO A 34 -8.99 3.84 -25.32
N ASN A 35 -10.08 4.51 -25.70
CA ASN A 35 -11.45 3.98 -25.70
C ASN A 35 -11.97 3.56 -24.31
N SER A 36 -11.40 4.08 -23.23
CA SER A 36 -11.97 3.93 -21.89
C SER A 36 -13.05 4.98 -21.61
N VAL A 37 -13.94 4.66 -20.69
CA VAL A 37 -14.90 5.64 -20.11
C VAL A 37 -14.40 6.21 -18.79
N THR A 38 -13.50 5.50 -18.12
CA THR A 38 -12.84 5.91 -16.87
C THR A 38 -11.41 5.39 -16.87
N THR A 39 -10.47 6.12 -16.26
CA THR A 39 -9.11 5.66 -15.99
C THR A 39 -8.72 6.11 -14.60
N ASN A 40 -8.22 5.18 -13.78
CA ASN A 40 -7.63 5.46 -12.46
C ASN A 40 -6.11 5.28 -12.52
N ALA A 41 -5.36 5.72 -11.50
CA ALA A 41 -3.95 5.39 -11.32
C ALA A 41 -3.66 5.08 -9.84
N LEU A 42 -3.32 3.83 -9.51
CA LEU A 42 -3.21 3.36 -8.12
C LEU A 42 -1.77 3.01 -7.73
N GLY A 43 -1.09 2.17 -8.53
CA GLY A 43 0.26 1.69 -8.25
C GLY A 43 1.32 2.33 -9.16
N ILE A 44 2.52 2.59 -8.63
CA ILE A 44 3.69 3.03 -9.39
C ILE A 44 4.98 2.44 -8.82
N ASN A 45 5.93 2.01 -9.67
CA ASN A 45 7.25 1.55 -9.25
C ASN A 45 8.38 2.54 -9.58
N ASN A 46 9.62 2.25 -9.17
CA ASN A 46 10.77 3.13 -9.37
C ASN A 46 11.23 3.25 -10.84
N GLN A 47 10.69 2.41 -11.73
CA GLN A 47 10.90 2.52 -13.17
C GLN A 47 9.89 3.49 -13.83
N GLY A 48 8.95 4.03 -13.06
CA GLY A 48 7.86 4.87 -13.57
C GLY A 48 6.76 4.08 -14.26
N GLN A 49 6.70 2.77 -14.06
CA GLN A 49 5.59 1.95 -14.52
C GLN A 49 4.39 2.14 -13.61
N ILE A 50 3.20 2.30 -14.19
CA ILE A 50 1.95 2.56 -13.46
C ILE A 50 0.97 1.43 -13.71
N VAL A 51 0.29 0.97 -12.66
CA VAL A 51 -0.81 0.01 -12.75
C VAL A 51 -2.07 0.56 -12.12
N SER A 52 -3.22 0.19 -12.69
CA SER A 52 -4.54 0.54 -12.18
C SER A 52 -5.62 -0.18 -12.99
N ASN A 53 -6.87 0.24 -12.85
CA ASN A 53 -7.99 -0.13 -13.69
C ASN A 53 -8.48 1.00 -14.61
N TYR A 54 -9.24 0.59 -15.62
CA TYR A 54 -10.06 1.41 -16.50
C TYR A 54 -11.33 0.63 -16.85
N SER A 55 -12.41 1.31 -17.25
CA SER A 55 -13.58 0.64 -17.82
C SER A 55 -13.59 0.78 -19.33
N ASP A 56 -13.82 -0.32 -20.05
CA ASP A 56 -14.01 -0.29 -21.49
C ASP A 56 -15.36 0.34 -21.90
N VAL A 57 -15.63 0.43 -23.20
CA VAL A 57 -16.88 0.99 -23.74
C VAL A 57 -18.15 0.23 -23.32
N SER A 58 -18.03 -1.02 -22.86
CA SER A 58 -19.14 -1.80 -22.31
C SER A 58 -19.34 -1.60 -20.82
N GLY A 59 -18.41 -0.88 -20.16
CA GLY A 59 -18.37 -0.67 -18.73
C GLY A 59 -17.66 -1.78 -17.96
N ARG A 60 -17.02 -2.75 -18.64
CA ARG A 60 -16.28 -3.83 -17.98
C ARG A 60 -14.98 -3.28 -17.39
N PRO A 61 -14.68 -3.51 -16.10
CA PRO A 61 -13.42 -3.10 -15.48
C PRO A 61 -12.27 -4.01 -15.94
N LEU A 62 -11.18 -3.37 -16.37
CA LEU A 62 -9.97 -3.99 -16.87
C LEU A 62 -8.76 -3.37 -16.18
N GLY A 63 -7.72 -4.16 -15.93
CA GLY A 63 -6.45 -3.64 -15.46
C GLY A 63 -5.64 -3.05 -16.61
N PHE A 64 -4.70 -2.16 -16.31
CA PHE A 64 -3.67 -1.75 -17.26
C PHE A 64 -2.29 -1.64 -16.60
N LEU A 65 -1.26 -1.78 -17.44
CA LEU A 65 0.11 -1.35 -17.19
C LEU A 65 0.45 -0.23 -18.18
N LEU A 66 0.89 0.91 -17.67
CA LEU A 66 1.51 1.97 -18.45
C LEU A 66 3.03 1.91 -18.25
N SER A 67 3.77 1.65 -19.32
CA SER A 67 5.24 1.56 -19.31
C SER A 67 5.82 2.27 -20.53
N GLY A 68 6.68 3.27 -20.30
CA GLY A 68 7.29 4.05 -21.39
C GLY A 68 6.28 4.71 -22.34
N GLY A 69 5.11 5.11 -21.84
CA GLY A 69 4.03 5.70 -22.65
C GLY A 69 3.15 4.67 -23.38
N THR A 70 3.40 3.36 -23.22
CA THR A 70 2.60 2.29 -23.82
C THR A 70 1.66 1.67 -22.81
N PHE A 71 0.37 1.58 -23.15
CA PHE A 71 -0.61 0.85 -22.37
C PHE A 71 -0.64 -0.63 -22.77
N THR A 72 -0.66 -1.50 -21.77
CA THR A 72 -0.92 -2.93 -21.90
C THR A 72 -2.13 -3.28 -21.05
N THR A 73 -3.16 -3.86 -21.65
CA THR A 73 -4.33 -4.36 -20.91
C THR A 73 -3.93 -5.57 -20.08
N ILE A 74 -4.37 -5.58 -18.82
CA ILE A 74 -4.28 -6.70 -17.88
C ILE A 74 -5.69 -7.21 -17.70
N ASP A 75 -5.95 -8.40 -18.24
CA ASP A 75 -7.26 -9.04 -18.21
C ASP A 75 -7.07 -10.49 -17.78
N VAL A 76 -7.53 -10.83 -16.57
CA VAL A 76 -7.49 -12.20 -16.09
C VAL A 76 -8.48 -13.02 -16.92
N PRO A 77 -8.05 -14.14 -17.55
CA PRO A 77 -8.93 -14.92 -18.42
C PRO A 77 -10.19 -15.43 -17.70
N ASN A 78 -11.34 -15.28 -18.36
CA ASN A 78 -12.67 -15.68 -17.88
C ASN A 78 -13.18 -14.91 -16.64
N SER A 79 -12.56 -13.78 -16.28
CA SER A 79 -13.07 -12.90 -15.23
C SER A 79 -14.18 -11.97 -15.73
N ASP A 80 -15.11 -11.60 -14.85
CA ASP A 80 -16.07 -10.51 -15.05
C ASP A 80 -15.39 -9.12 -14.97
N GLY A 81 -14.24 -9.04 -14.28
CA GLY A 81 -13.49 -7.81 -14.08
C GLY A 81 -12.09 -8.05 -13.53
N THR A 82 -11.16 -7.15 -13.84
CA THR A 82 -9.79 -7.17 -13.31
C THR A 82 -9.38 -5.79 -12.81
N ASP A 83 -8.90 -5.72 -11.57
CA ASP A 83 -8.33 -4.54 -10.96
C ASP A 83 -6.86 -4.80 -10.64
N ALA A 84 -5.93 -4.16 -11.36
CA ALA A 84 -4.51 -4.16 -11.02
C ALA A 84 -4.24 -3.05 -10.01
N ILE A 85 -3.66 -3.38 -8.84
CA ILE A 85 -3.58 -2.48 -7.70
C ILE A 85 -2.11 -2.16 -7.36
N GLY A 86 -1.30 -3.21 -7.18
CA GLY A 86 0.11 -3.07 -6.76
C GLY A 86 1.12 -3.49 -7.84
N ILE A 87 2.28 -2.84 -7.87
CA ILE A 87 3.42 -3.22 -8.72
C ILE A 87 4.75 -3.06 -7.98
N ASN A 88 5.68 -4.01 -8.11
CA ASN A 88 7.04 -3.88 -7.57
C ASN A 88 8.10 -3.60 -8.65
N ASN A 89 9.36 -3.42 -8.25
CA ASN A 89 10.48 -3.13 -9.16
C ASN A 89 10.99 -4.34 -9.95
N LYS A 90 10.32 -5.49 -9.84
CA LYS A 90 10.60 -6.73 -10.60
C LYS A 90 9.53 -7.00 -11.66
N ASP A 91 8.76 -5.99 -12.05
CA ASP A 91 7.66 -6.08 -13.01
C ASP A 91 6.58 -7.11 -12.59
N GLN A 92 6.41 -7.30 -11.28
CA GLN A 92 5.36 -8.15 -10.73
C GLN A 92 4.17 -7.26 -10.36
N ILE A 93 2.98 -7.66 -10.80
CA ILE A 93 1.74 -6.92 -10.60
C ILE A 93 0.80 -7.78 -9.80
N VAL A 94 0.13 -7.18 -8.83
CA VAL A 94 -0.93 -7.84 -8.06
C VAL A 94 -2.22 -7.05 -8.10
N GLY A 95 -3.30 -7.73 -7.80
CA GLY A 95 -4.60 -7.09 -7.68
C GLY A 95 -5.70 -8.13 -7.50
N THR A 96 -6.92 -7.73 -7.84
CA THR A 96 -8.11 -8.53 -7.62
C THR A 96 -8.84 -8.75 -8.95
N PHE A 97 -9.44 -9.92 -9.15
CA PHE A 97 -10.36 -10.17 -10.25
C PHE A 97 -11.63 -10.85 -9.73
N GLY A 98 -12.71 -10.76 -10.50
CA GLY A 98 -14.01 -11.33 -10.12
C GLY A 98 -14.50 -12.40 -11.08
N ASP A 99 -15.01 -13.52 -10.56
CA ASP A 99 -15.86 -14.48 -11.27
C ASP A 99 -16.93 -15.06 -10.31
N PRO A 100 -18.07 -14.38 -10.20
CA PRO A 100 -18.94 -14.30 -9.01
C PRO A 100 -18.34 -14.14 -7.60
N MET A 101 -17.07 -14.48 -7.38
CA MET A 101 -16.33 -14.21 -6.13
C MET A 101 -15.07 -13.40 -6.42
N PHE A 102 -14.51 -12.74 -5.40
CA PHE A 102 -13.25 -12.00 -5.53
C PHE A 102 -12.05 -12.90 -5.30
N HIS A 103 -11.08 -12.81 -6.20
CA HIS A 103 -9.84 -13.57 -6.19
C HIS A 103 -8.65 -12.63 -6.29
N GLY A 104 -7.60 -12.91 -5.53
CA GLY A 104 -6.32 -12.24 -5.73
C GLY A 104 -5.62 -12.78 -6.98
N PHE A 105 -4.77 -11.98 -7.61
CA PHE A 105 -3.84 -12.48 -8.62
C PHE A 105 -2.43 -11.91 -8.45
N LEU A 106 -1.46 -12.68 -8.95
CA LEU A 106 -0.11 -12.22 -9.27
C LEU A 106 0.12 -12.42 -10.77
N LEU A 107 0.46 -11.35 -11.47
CA LEU A 107 0.98 -11.38 -12.83
C LEU A 107 2.50 -11.24 -12.78
N SER A 108 3.22 -12.27 -13.22
CA SER A 108 4.69 -12.28 -13.27
C SER A 108 5.18 -12.98 -14.53
N GLY A 109 6.04 -12.31 -15.30
CA GLY A 109 6.55 -12.86 -16.56
C GLY A 109 5.45 -13.22 -17.58
N GLY A 110 4.34 -12.47 -17.57
CA GLY A 110 3.18 -12.72 -18.43
C GLY A 110 2.27 -13.87 -17.98
N THR A 111 2.53 -14.48 -16.83
CA THR A 111 1.72 -15.58 -16.27
C THR A 111 0.89 -15.08 -15.09
N PHE A 112 -0.41 -15.33 -15.12
CA PHE A 112 -1.29 -15.13 -13.98
C PHE A 112 -1.23 -16.32 -13.02
N THR A 113 -1.14 -16.04 -11.73
CA THR A 113 -1.29 -16.99 -10.63
C THR A 113 -2.43 -16.50 -9.76
N THR A 114 -3.46 -17.32 -9.57
CA THR A 114 -4.54 -17.03 -8.62
C THR A 114 -4.02 -17.12 -7.19
N ILE A 115 -4.40 -16.14 -6.37
CA ILE A 115 -4.09 -16.05 -4.94
C ILE A 115 -5.41 -16.14 -4.20
N ASP A 116 -5.70 -17.36 -3.73
CA ASP A 116 -6.82 -17.61 -2.85
C ASP A 116 -6.29 -18.20 -1.55
N ILE A 117 -6.68 -17.58 -0.44
CA ILE A 117 -6.48 -18.22 0.85
C ILE A 117 -7.41 -19.44 0.95
N PRO A 118 -6.94 -20.58 1.48
CA PRO A 118 -7.83 -21.70 1.79
C PRO A 118 -8.98 -21.28 2.71
N ASP A 119 -10.18 -21.80 2.44
CA ASP A 119 -11.40 -21.63 3.24
C ASP A 119 -11.93 -20.18 3.38
N GLY A 120 -11.40 -19.23 2.61
CA GLY A 120 -11.90 -17.85 2.55
C GLY A 120 -13.05 -17.64 1.57
N PHE A 121 -13.97 -16.73 1.91
CA PHE A 121 -15.08 -16.24 1.08
C PHE A 121 -14.65 -15.00 0.27
N GLY A 122 -13.52 -15.13 -0.43
CA GLY A 122 -12.94 -14.09 -1.28
C GLY A 122 -11.62 -13.56 -0.73
N THR A 123 -10.67 -13.34 -1.64
CA THR A 123 -9.34 -12.78 -1.35
C THR A 123 -9.17 -11.48 -2.12
N VAL A 124 -8.86 -10.41 -1.41
CA VAL A 124 -8.51 -9.11 -1.98
C VAL A 124 -7.01 -8.91 -1.76
N VAL A 125 -6.29 -8.56 -2.82
CA VAL A 125 -4.86 -8.27 -2.75
C VAL A 125 -4.62 -6.80 -3.04
N GLU A 126 -3.87 -6.15 -2.15
CA GLU A 126 -3.68 -4.69 -2.17
C GLU A 126 -2.29 -4.31 -2.66
N GLU A 127 -1.23 -4.95 -2.14
CA GLU A 127 0.14 -4.49 -2.43
C GLU A 127 1.19 -5.61 -2.46
N ILE A 128 2.28 -5.37 -3.17
CA ILE A 128 3.45 -6.24 -3.28
C ILE A 128 4.76 -5.45 -3.11
N ASN A 129 5.68 -5.95 -2.29
CA ASN A 129 7.02 -5.35 -2.14
C ASN A 129 8.07 -5.99 -3.07
N ASP A 130 9.29 -5.44 -3.11
CA ASP A 130 10.39 -5.96 -3.97
C ASP A 130 10.92 -7.32 -3.52
N ARG A 131 10.53 -7.80 -2.33
CA ARG A 131 10.81 -9.16 -1.87
C ARG A 131 9.78 -10.18 -2.36
N GLY A 132 8.74 -9.72 -3.08
CA GLY A 132 7.64 -10.57 -3.55
C GLY A 132 6.65 -10.94 -2.45
N GLN A 133 6.65 -10.20 -1.34
CA GLN A 133 5.64 -10.37 -0.30
C GLN A 133 4.41 -9.58 -0.68
N ILE A 134 3.26 -10.22 -0.56
CA ILE A 134 1.97 -9.70 -0.97
C ILE A 134 1.10 -9.54 0.26
N VAL A 135 0.43 -8.39 0.40
CA VAL A 135 -0.53 -8.12 1.46
C VAL A 135 -1.92 -7.89 0.88
N GLY A 136 -2.92 -8.19 1.68
CA GLY A 136 -4.32 -7.98 1.34
C GLY A 136 -5.23 -8.30 2.52
N SER A 137 -6.47 -8.65 2.21
CA SER A 137 -7.43 -9.14 3.19
C SER A 137 -8.24 -10.29 2.62
N PHE A 138 -8.90 -11.03 3.50
CA PHE A 138 -9.89 -12.04 3.11
C PHE A 138 -11.03 -12.06 4.10
N THR A 139 -12.19 -12.52 3.65
CA THR A 139 -13.36 -12.73 4.50
C THR A 139 -13.47 -14.21 4.86
N ASP A 140 -13.68 -14.55 6.13
CA ASP A 140 -13.85 -15.93 6.57
C ASP A 140 -15.32 -16.42 6.44
N ALA A 141 -15.59 -17.64 6.90
CA ALA A 141 -16.93 -18.24 6.88
C ALA A 141 -17.95 -17.55 7.80
N ASN A 142 -17.49 -16.73 8.74
CA ASN A 142 -18.32 -15.96 9.66
C ASN A 142 -18.53 -14.52 9.19
N PHE A 143 -18.03 -14.18 7.99
CA PHE A 143 -18.03 -12.83 7.43
C PHE A 143 -17.14 -11.84 8.20
N GLU A 144 -16.11 -12.33 8.88
CA GLU A 144 -15.08 -11.51 9.50
C GLU A 144 -13.94 -11.27 8.50
N GLU A 145 -13.46 -10.03 8.40
CA GLU A 145 -12.32 -9.69 7.53
C GLU A 145 -11.02 -9.66 8.33
N HIS A 146 -10.03 -10.37 7.78
CA HIS A 146 -8.72 -10.57 8.35
C HIS A 146 -7.62 -10.05 7.42
N GLY A 147 -6.49 -9.65 8.02
CA GLY A 147 -5.29 -9.31 7.27
C GLY A 147 -4.61 -10.55 6.70
N LEU A 148 -4.10 -10.44 5.47
CA LEU A 148 -3.40 -11.50 4.77
C LEU A 148 -1.97 -11.08 4.40
N LEU A 149 -1.01 -11.97 4.64
CA LEU A 149 0.35 -11.89 4.10
C LEU A 149 0.68 -13.19 3.37
N LEU A 150 1.00 -13.11 2.08
CA LEU A 150 1.60 -14.18 1.31
C LEU A 150 3.11 -13.91 1.17
N SER A 151 3.93 -14.82 1.71
CA SER A 151 5.39 -14.72 1.65
C SER A 151 5.97 -16.10 1.37
N GLU A 152 6.78 -16.21 0.31
CA GLU A 152 7.44 -17.48 -0.08
C GLU A 152 6.46 -18.66 -0.24
N GLY A 153 5.26 -18.38 -0.77
CA GLY A 153 4.20 -19.37 -0.97
C GLY A 153 3.43 -19.77 0.28
N THR A 154 3.70 -19.13 1.43
CA THR A 154 3.01 -19.38 2.69
C THR A 154 2.09 -18.22 3.04
N PHE A 155 0.82 -18.52 3.30
CA PHE A 155 -0.13 -17.57 3.86
C PHE A 155 0.05 -17.43 5.37
N THR A 156 0.04 -16.20 5.86
CA THR A 156 -0.03 -15.83 7.27
C THR A 156 -1.20 -14.88 7.45
N THR A 157 -2.12 -15.23 8.34
CA THR A 157 -3.21 -14.36 8.74
C THR A 157 -2.79 -13.50 9.93
N PHE A 158 -3.32 -12.29 10.03
CA PHE A 158 -3.06 -11.42 11.17
C PHE A 158 -4.26 -10.53 11.48
N ASP A 159 -4.52 -10.38 12.77
CA ASP A 159 -5.57 -9.52 13.30
C ASP A 159 -4.99 -8.62 14.38
N PHE A 160 -5.41 -7.36 14.39
CA PHE A 160 -5.11 -6.48 15.49
C PHE A 160 -5.79 -7.02 16.78
N PRO A 161 -5.11 -7.05 17.93
CA PRO A 161 -5.69 -7.62 19.15
C PRO A 161 -7.03 -6.99 19.55
N ASN A 162 -8.07 -7.82 19.69
CA ASN A 162 -9.45 -7.43 20.02
C ASN A 162 -10.16 -6.57 18.96
N SER A 163 -9.66 -6.53 17.72
CA SER A 163 -10.40 -5.93 16.61
C SER A 163 -11.57 -6.81 16.18
N THR A 164 -12.60 -6.17 15.63
CA THR A 164 -13.69 -6.85 14.92
C THR A 164 -13.40 -7.00 13.42
N ARG A 165 -12.41 -6.25 12.92
CA ARG A 165 -12.00 -6.23 11.51
C ARG A 165 -10.54 -5.78 11.41
N THR A 166 -9.74 -6.44 10.58
CA THR A 166 -8.38 -6.01 10.22
C THR A 166 -8.20 -6.07 8.72
N SER A 167 -7.82 -4.94 8.10
CA SER A 167 -7.56 -4.83 6.67
C SER A 167 -6.20 -4.19 6.43
N SER A 168 -5.42 -4.73 5.50
CA SER A 168 -4.11 -4.16 5.15
C SER A 168 -4.21 -3.14 4.02
N GLY A 169 -3.30 -2.17 4.02
CA GLY A 169 -3.19 -1.16 2.96
C GLY A 169 -1.90 -1.33 2.16
N GLY A 170 -0.75 -1.31 2.84
CA GLY A 170 0.54 -1.31 2.15
C GLY A 170 1.66 -2.01 2.90
N ILE A 171 2.73 -2.34 2.17
CA ILE A 171 3.91 -3.06 2.70
C ILE A 171 5.21 -2.49 2.13
N ASN A 172 6.22 -2.30 2.98
CA ASN A 172 7.56 -1.90 2.53
C ASN A 172 8.54 -3.09 2.43
N ASN A 173 9.75 -2.84 1.91
CA ASN A 173 10.79 -3.87 1.74
C ASN A 173 11.41 -4.35 3.07
N GLN A 174 11.10 -3.72 4.20
CA GLN A 174 11.43 -4.23 5.52
C GLN A 174 10.40 -5.25 6.03
N GLY A 175 9.23 -5.34 5.37
CA GLY A 175 8.11 -6.22 5.76
C GLY A 175 7.25 -5.60 6.83
N GLN A 176 7.28 -4.27 6.93
CA GLN A 176 6.36 -3.52 7.75
C GLN A 176 5.07 -3.34 6.96
N ILE A 177 3.95 -3.67 7.58
CA ILE A 177 2.62 -3.61 6.98
C ILE A 177 1.85 -2.51 7.68
N VAL A 178 1.15 -1.68 6.93
CA VAL A 178 0.18 -0.72 7.47
C VAL A 178 -1.21 -1.08 7.00
N GLY A 179 -2.22 -0.60 7.73
CA GLY A 179 -3.60 -0.83 7.39
C GLY A 179 -4.52 -0.20 8.41
N THR A 180 -5.74 -0.71 8.45
CA THR A 180 -6.80 -0.25 9.34
C THR A 180 -7.37 -1.41 10.14
N TYR A 181 -7.75 -1.15 11.39
CA TYR A 181 -8.57 -2.06 12.19
C TYR A 181 -9.78 -1.35 12.76
N VAL A 182 -10.84 -2.12 13.02
CA VAL A 182 -12.03 -1.64 13.74
C VAL A 182 -12.04 -2.24 15.14
N ASP A 183 -12.13 -1.41 16.17
CA ASP A 183 -12.19 -1.89 17.55
C ASP A 183 -13.58 -2.42 17.94
N ALA A 184 -13.71 -2.95 19.15
CA ALA A 184 -14.98 -3.50 19.64
C ALA A 184 -16.11 -2.45 19.83
N SER A 185 -15.76 -1.16 19.82
CA SER A 185 -16.72 -0.04 19.88
C SER A 185 -17.15 0.47 18.51
N GLY A 186 -16.55 -0.07 17.44
CA GLY A 186 -16.76 0.39 16.06
C GLY A 186 -15.87 1.56 15.65
N GLY A 187 -14.87 1.93 16.46
CA GLY A 187 -13.88 2.94 16.14
C GLY A 187 -12.87 2.41 15.12
N GLU A 188 -12.52 3.24 14.13
CA GLU A 188 -11.64 2.86 13.02
C GLU A 188 -10.27 3.53 13.16
N HIS A 189 -9.22 2.72 13.19
CA HIS A 189 -7.87 3.10 13.59
C HIS A 189 -6.84 2.63 12.57
N GLY A 190 -5.76 3.38 12.40
CA GLY A 190 -4.61 2.93 11.63
C GLY A 190 -3.75 1.97 12.45
N PHE A 191 -2.99 1.10 11.80
CA PHE A 191 -1.95 0.31 12.46
C PHE A 191 -0.66 0.23 11.64
N LEU A 192 0.44 -0.06 12.36
CA LEU A 192 1.68 -0.60 11.84
C LEU A 192 1.93 -1.98 12.45
N LEU A 193 2.08 -3.00 11.61
CA LEU A 193 2.56 -4.32 11.99
C LEU A 193 4.03 -4.44 11.59
N SER A 194 4.90 -4.59 12.59
CA SER A 194 6.35 -4.69 12.40
C SER A 194 6.91 -5.77 13.31
N ARG A 195 7.53 -6.80 12.72
CA ARG A 195 8.12 -7.94 13.44
C ARG A 195 7.13 -8.60 14.42
N GLY A 196 5.88 -8.79 13.98
CA GLY A 196 4.81 -9.40 14.78
C GLY A 196 4.22 -8.51 15.88
N THR A 197 4.63 -7.25 15.97
CA THR A 197 4.10 -6.28 16.94
C THR A 197 3.23 -5.25 16.23
N PHE A 198 1.99 -5.09 16.70
CA PHE A 198 1.10 -4.01 16.26
C PHE A 198 1.38 -2.72 17.03
N THR A 199 1.30 -1.59 16.34
CA THR A 199 1.30 -0.24 16.89
C THR A 199 0.12 0.52 16.31
N THR A 200 -0.75 1.06 17.15
CA THR A 200 -1.85 1.93 16.70
C THR A 200 -1.31 3.24 16.14
N ILE A 201 -1.91 3.69 15.05
CA ILE A 201 -1.69 4.98 14.42
C ILE A 201 -3.01 5.74 14.45
N ASP A 202 -3.13 6.66 15.39
CA ASP A 202 -4.24 7.60 15.46
C ASP A 202 -3.74 9.01 15.23
N PHE A 203 -4.37 9.72 14.30
CA PHE A 203 -4.14 11.15 14.17
C PHE A 203 -4.70 11.87 15.42
N PRO A 204 -3.98 12.84 16.01
CA PRO A 204 -4.45 13.52 17.22
C PRO A 204 -5.84 14.15 17.06
N ASN A 205 -6.78 13.76 17.93
CA ASN A 205 -8.18 14.20 17.95
C ASN A 205 -9.02 13.80 16.72
N SER A 206 -8.57 12.81 15.94
CA SER A 206 -9.42 12.25 14.87
C SER A 206 -10.50 11.33 15.44
N VAL A 207 -11.60 11.20 14.71
CA VAL A 207 -12.62 10.16 14.95
C VAL A 207 -12.31 8.86 14.21
N THR A 208 -11.58 8.96 13.08
CA THR A 208 -11.14 7.84 12.26
C THR A 208 -9.74 8.12 11.76
N THR A 209 -8.88 7.11 11.72
CA THR A 209 -7.59 7.15 11.02
C THR A 209 -7.44 5.91 10.14
N ASN A 210 -7.08 6.10 8.87
CA ASN A 210 -6.77 5.01 7.95
C ASN A 210 -5.35 5.16 7.44
N ALA A 211 -4.52 4.12 7.56
CA ALA A 211 -3.20 4.07 6.95
C ALA A 211 -3.27 3.28 5.63
N PHE A 212 -2.89 3.91 4.53
CA PHE A 212 -3.02 3.31 3.19
C PHE A 212 -1.68 2.81 2.64
N GLY A 213 -0.59 3.52 2.88
CA GLY A 213 0.70 3.17 2.27
C GLY A 213 1.88 3.45 3.19
N ILE A 214 2.96 2.69 3.00
CA ILE A 214 4.21 2.84 3.73
C ILE A 214 5.41 2.70 2.78
N ASN A 215 6.37 3.63 2.85
CA ASN A 215 7.59 3.54 2.04
C ASN A 215 8.77 2.90 2.80
N ASN A 216 9.88 2.68 2.10
CA ASN A 216 11.09 2.07 2.68
C ASN A 216 11.82 2.93 3.72
N ARG A 217 11.45 4.22 3.85
CA ARG A 217 11.92 5.10 4.92
C ARG A 217 11.02 5.02 6.16
N GLY A 218 9.95 4.22 6.12
CA GLY A 218 8.99 4.09 7.22
C GLY A 218 7.97 5.23 7.27
N GLN A 219 7.89 6.06 6.22
CA GLN A 219 6.89 7.13 6.14
C GLN A 219 5.54 6.51 5.74
N ILE A 220 4.48 6.89 6.45
CA ILE A 220 3.14 6.33 6.28
C ILE A 220 2.22 7.43 5.79
N VAL A 221 1.37 7.13 4.81
CA VAL A 221 0.34 8.06 4.29
C VAL A 221 -1.04 7.47 4.51
N GLY A 222 -2.03 8.35 4.61
CA GLY A 222 -3.39 7.95 4.89
C GLY A 222 -4.35 9.12 4.96
N LEU A 223 -5.53 8.86 5.49
CA LEU A 223 -6.52 9.89 5.82
C LEU A 223 -6.94 9.84 7.28
N TYR A 224 -7.47 10.95 7.78
CA TYR A 224 -8.18 11.00 9.04
C TYR A 224 -9.45 11.83 8.89
N VAL A 225 -10.41 11.58 9.77
CA VAL A 225 -11.64 12.37 9.89
C VAL A 225 -11.57 13.16 11.20
N ASP A 226 -11.77 14.47 11.13
CA ASP A 226 -11.80 15.32 12.32
C ASP A 226 -13.17 15.29 13.03
N ALA A 227 -13.26 15.93 14.20
CA ALA A 227 -14.50 15.98 14.98
C ALA A 227 -15.67 16.71 14.30
N SER A 228 -15.41 17.45 13.20
CA SER A 228 -16.46 18.09 12.39
C SER A 228 -16.95 17.18 11.25
N GLY A 229 -16.31 16.02 11.06
CA GLY A 229 -16.60 15.09 9.97
C GLY A 229 -15.84 15.40 8.67
N ALA A 230 -14.88 16.32 8.68
CA ALA A 230 -14.08 16.64 7.50
C ALA A 230 -12.93 15.63 7.35
N THR A 231 -12.70 15.16 6.11
CA THR A 231 -11.62 14.23 5.75
C THR A 231 -10.37 14.99 5.34
N HIS A 232 -9.22 14.56 5.86
CA HIS A 232 -7.91 15.15 5.60
C HIS A 232 -6.88 14.06 5.29
N GLY A 233 -5.91 14.36 4.44
CA GLY A 233 -4.74 13.49 4.26
C GLY A 233 -3.69 13.72 5.34
N PHE A 234 -2.90 12.70 5.67
CA PHE A 234 -1.74 12.85 6.55
C PHE A 234 -0.49 12.15 5.99
N VAL A 235 0.67 12.59 6.48
CA VAL A 235 1.92 11.85 6.44
C VAL A 235 2.44 11.69 7.88
N ALA A 236 2.75 10.47 8.27
CA ALA A 236 3.40 10.14 9.53
C ALA A 236 4.86 9.76 9.28
N GLU A 237 5.76 10.40 10.01
CA GLU A 237 7.20 10.16 9.96
C GLU A 237 7.62 9.30 11.16
N PRO A 238 8.61 8.39 11.00
CA PRO A 238 9.19 7.71 12.15
C PRO A 238 9.72 8.73 13.15
N ALA A 239 9.36 8.60 14.42
CA ALA A 239 9.92 9.45 15.47
C ALA A 239 11.44 9.28 15.50
N HIS A 240 12.17 10.38 15.34
CA HIS A 240 13.62 10.39 15.60
C HIS A 240 13.84 10.26 17.12
N PRO A 241 14.75 9.39 17.58
CA PRO A 241 15.15 9.34 18.98
C PRO A 241 15.85 10.63 19.43
#